data_AF-A0A1B1PYQ3-F1
#
_entry.id   AF-A0A1B1PYQ3-F1
#
_cell.length_a   1.000
_cell.length_b   1.000
_cell.length_c   1.000
_cell.angle_alpha   90.00
_cell.angle_beta   90.00
_cell.angle_gamma   90.00
#
_symmetry.space_group_name_H-M   'P 1'
#
loop_
_entity.id
_entity.type
_entity.pdbx_description
1 polymer ?
#
loop_
_entity_poly.entity_id
_entity_poly.type
_entity_poly.pdbx_seq_one_letter_code
_entity_poly.pdbx_strand_id
1 'polypeptide(L)'
;MLSGGVSLAAMAALPGGALAASLNSGRDRAVFRSILYALAGPVSVAPQLLDSVTALFEAKFGAAAVDVLSAHAAQAGIAPLLEPQEDADREAQLQWLTEALFTGTADPEDDGAKMINYPYALGWKSLSFGKAPGLCAGPDFGYWSDAWSPA
;
A
#
# COMPACT_ATOMS: atom_id res chain seq x y z
N MET A 1 8.07 56.56 -13.38
CA MET A 1 7.15 55.61 -12.69
C MET A 1 6.85 54.50 -13.70
N LEU A 2 7.61 53.40 -13.67
CA LEU A 2 7.47 52.30 -14.62
C LEU A 2 6.44 51.29 -14.11
N SER A 3 5.49 51.00 -15.00
CA SER A 3 4.45 49.98 -14.88
C SER A 3 5.07 48.58 -14.74
N GLY A 4 4.82 47.91 -13.62
CA GLY A 4 5.26 46.54 -13.35
C GLY A 4 4.20 45.54 -13.79
N GLY A 5 4.18 45.19 -15.07
CA GLY A 5 3.41 44.06 -15.58
C GLY A 5 4.06 42.76 -15.12
N VAL A 6 3.40 42.01 -14.25
CA VAL A 6 3.79 40.62 -13.95
C VAL A 6 3.45 39.78 -15.18
N SER A 7 4.50 39.39 -15.91
CA SER A 7 4.42 38.57 -17.12
C SER A 7 3.75 37.21 -16.83
N LEU A 8 2.60 36.96 -17.48
CA LEU A 8 1.97 35.64 -17.63
C LEU A 8 2.84 34.59 -18.35
N ALA A 9 4.04 34.95 -18.79
CA ALA A 9 4.94 34.06 -19.53
C ALA A 9 5.65 33.00 -18.67
N ALA A 10 5.60 33.08 -17.33
CA ALA A 10 6.26 32.12 -16.45
C ALA A 10 5.49 30.79 -16.27
N MET A 11 4.25 30.67 -16.76
CA MET A 11 3.46 29.44 -16.69
C MET A 11 3.57 28.52 -17.91
N ALA A 12 4.29 28.93 -18.96
CA ALA A 12 4.34 28.20 -20.24
C ALA A 12 5.59 27.32 -20.42
N ALA A 13 6.48 27.22 -19.43
CA ALA A 13 7.79 26.58 -19.58
C ALA A 13 8.06 25.43 -18.59
N LEU A 14 7.01 24.75 -18.10
CA LEU A 14 7.22 23.40 -17.59
C LEU A 14 7.39 22.50 -18.82
N PRO A 15 8.53 21.81 -18.99
CA PRO A 15 8.69 20.87 -20.09
C PRO A 15 7.56 19.85 -19.96
N GLY A 16 6.65 19.82 -20.94
CA GLY A 16 5.42 19.02 -20.85
C GLY A 16 5.68 17.54 -20.53
N GLY A 17 6.86 17.02 -20.89
CA GLY A 17 7.31 15.69 -20.51
C GLY A 17 7.54 15.49 -19.01
N ALA A 18 8.09 16.47 -18.29
CA ALA A 18 8.30 16.35 -16.84
C ALA A 18 6.98 16.43 -16.05
N LEU A 19 6.05 17.27 -16.51
CA LEU A 19 4.72 17.35 -15.91
C LEU A 19 3.88 16.11 -16.24
N ALA A 20 3.96 15.59 -17.46
CA ALA A 20 3.31 14.33 -17.82
C ALA A 20 3.89 13.14 -17.03
N ALA A 21 5.22 13.09 -16.86
CA ALA A 21 5.86 12.05 -16.05
C ALA A 21 5.48 12.14 -14.57
N SER A 22 5.36 13.34 -13.99
CA SER A 22 4.95 13.51 -12.59
C SER A 22 3.46 13.19 -12.38
N LEU A 23 2.61 13.51 -13.35
CA LEU A 23 1.20 13.11 -13.34
C LEU A 23 1.05 11.60 -13.48
N ASN A 24 1.87 10.96 -14.32
CA ASN A 24 1.87 9.51 -14.46
C ASN A 24 2.32 8.83 -13.16
N SER A 25 3.43 9.26 -12.56
CA SER A 25 3.89 8.69 -11.29
C SER A 25 2.88 8.90 -10.16
N GLY A 26 2.22 10.07 -10.10
CA GLY A 26 1.13 10.32 -9.15
C GLY A 26 -0.07 9.39 -9.36
N ARG A 27 -0.45 9.14 -10.62
CA ARG A 27 -1.50 8.18 -10.98
C ARG A 27 -1.10 6.75 -10.62
N ASP A 28 0.11 6.33 -10.96
CA ASP A 28 0.61 4.98 -10.72
C ASP A 28 0.64 4.71 -9.21
N ARG A 29 1.12 5.65 -8.40
CA ARG A 29 1.03 5.57 -6.93
C ARG A 29 -0.40 5.39 -6.42
N ALA A 30 -1.37 6.10 -6.99
CA ALA A 30 -2.78 5.97 -6.60
C ALA A 30 -3.36 4.59 -6.98
N VAL A 31 -2.98 4.07 -8.16
CA VAL A 31 -3.37 2.72 -8.60
C VAL A 31 -2.72 1.66 -7.72
N PHE A 32 -1.43 1.78 -7.42
CA PHE A 32 -0.73 0.90 -6.50
C PHE A 32 -1.39 0.86 -5.12
N ARG A 33 -1.74 2.03 -4.58
CA ARG A 33 -2.48 2.10 -3.30
C ARG A 33 -3.83 1.38 -3.40
N SER A 34 -4.50 1.44 -4.54
CA SER A 34 -5.74 0.72 -4.79
C SER A 34 -5.54 -0.80 -4.85
N ILE A 35 -4.40 -1.27 -5.38
CA ILE A 35 -3.98 -2.69 -5.31
C ILE A 35 -3.82 -3.10 -3.84
N LEU A 36 -3.10 -2.32 -3.03
CA LEU A 36 -2.91 -2.63 -1.60
C LEU A 36 -4.25 -2.71 -0.84
N TYR A 37 -5.20 -1.82 -1.13
CA TYR A 37 -6.54 -1.90 -0.54
C TYR A 37 -7.31 -3.15 -1.00
N ALA A 38 -7.17 -3.54 -2.27
CA ALA A 38 -7.81 -4.75 -2.78
C ALA A 38 -7.25 -6.02 -2.10
N LEU A 39 -5.92 -6.10 -1.95
CA LEU A 39 -5.26 -7.20 -1.24
C LEU A 39 -5.60 -7.23 0.25
N ALA A 40 -5.75 -6.06 0.88
CA ALA A 40 -6.14 -5.96 2.28
C ALA A 40 -7.56 -6.46 2.56
N GLY A 41 -8.45 -6.44 1.56
CA GLY A 41 -9.85 -6.80 1.73
C GLY A 41 -10.66 -5.74 2.50
N PRO A 42 -11.84 -6.10 3.05
CA PRO A 42 -12.81 -5.14 3.61
C PRO A 42 -12.46 -4.69 5.05
N VAL A 43 -11.19 -4.40 5.32
CA VAL A 43 -10.72 -3.98 6.66
C VAL A 43 -10.21 -2.55 6.64
N SER A 44 -10.31 -1.87 7.78
CA SER A 44 -9.70 -0.54 7.94
C SER A 44 -8.18 -0.68 7.97
N VAL A 45 -7.51 -0.12 6.95
CA VAL A 45 -6.05 -0.15 6.82
C VAL A 45 -5.43 1.15 7.32
N ALA A 46 -4.44 1.06 8.20
CA ALA A 46 -3.72 2.24 8.68
C ALA A 46 -2.88 2.85 7.53
N PRO A 47 -2.94 4.17 7.28
CA PRO A 47 -2.14 4.80 6.22
C PRO A 47 -0.65 4.49 6.33
N GLN A 48 -0.12 4.43 7.56
CA GLN A 48 1.28 4.14 7.84
C GLN A 48 1.69 2.74 7.38
N LEU A 49 0.81 1.75 7.46
CA LEU A 49 1.07 0.40 6.96
C LEU A 49 1.22 0.42 5.43
N LEU A 50 0.32 1.11 4.73
CA LEU A 50 0.36 1.22 3.26
C LEU A 50 1.65 1.90 2.79
N ASP A 51 2.01 3.02 3.43
CA ASP A 51 3.19 3.78 3.07
C ASP A 51 4.47 2.97 3.39
N SER A 52 4.51 2.27 4.53
CA SER A 52 5.64 1.40 4.89
C SER A 52 5.78 0.20 3.95
N VAL A 53 4.69 -0.51 3.63
CA VAL A 53 4.74 -1.67 2.72
C VAL A 53 5.16 -1.24 1.33
N THR A 54 4.69 -0.07 0.85
CA THR A 54 5.15 0.50 -0.42
C THR A 54 6.67 0.72 -0.41
N ALA A 55 7.21 1.35 0.65
CA ALA A 55 8.65 1.60 0.74
C ALA A 55 9.48 0.31 0.81
N LEU A 56 9.01 -0.71 1.55
CA LEU A 56 9.68 -2.01 1.61
C LEU A 56 9.63 -2.74 0.27
N PHE A 57 8.50 -2.69 -0.42
CA PHE A 57 8.33 -3.25 -1.75
C PHE A 57 9.28 -2.61 -2.76
N GLU A 58 9.36 -1.28 -2.77
CA GLU A 58 10.31 -0.54 -3.61
C GLU A 58 11.77 -0.87 -3.25
N ALA A 59 12.09 -1.07 -1.97
CA ALA A 59 13.43 -1.46 -1.54
C ALA A 59 13.81 -2.87 -2.01
N LYS A 60 12.84 -3.81 -2.06
CA LYS A 60 13.08 -5.20 -2.46
C LYS A 60 13.06 -5.41 -3.97
N PHE A 61 12.06 -4.89 -4.66
CA PHE A 61 11.81 -5.14 -6.09
C PHE A 61 12.14 -3.94 -7.00
N GLY A 62 12.46 -2.78 -6.41
CA GLY A 62 12.73 -1.54 -7.13
C GLY A 62 11.47 -0.72 -7.41
N ALA A 63 11.64 0.60 -7.57
CA ALA A 63 10.53 1.52 -7.86
C ALA A 63 9.78 1.17 -9.16
N ALA A 64 10.48 0.62 -10.17
CA ALA A 64 9.86 0.21 -11.43
C ALA A 64 8.82 -0.91 -11.26
N ALA A 65 8.92 -1.74 -10.22
CA ALA A 65 7.94 -2.80 -9.96
C ALA A 65 6.55 -2.21 -9.59
N VAL A 66 6.54 -1.08 -8.88
CA VAL A 66 5.30 -0.32 -8.58
C VAL A 66 4.65 0.15 -9.88
N ASP A 67 5.44 0.73 -10.78
CA ASP A 67 4.96 1.24 -12.07
C ASP A 67 4.42 0.10 -12.95
N VAL A 68 5.10 -1.04 -13.00
CA VAL A 68 4.70 -2.21 -13.78
C VAL A 68 3.38 -2.80 -13.27
N LEU A 69 3.25 -3.03 -11.97
CA LEU A 69 1.99 -3.51 -11.37
C LEU A 69 0.85 -2.51 -11.58
N SER A 70 1.13 -1.22 -11.43
CA SER A 70 0.14 -0.16 -11.63
C SER A 70 -0.32 -0.05 -13.07
N ALA A 71 0.60 -0.14 -14.04
CA ALA A 71 0.28 -0.17 -15.45
C ALA A 71 -0.58 -1.38 -15.82
N HIS A 72 -0.24 -2.56 -15.27
CA HIS A 72 -1.03 -3.76 -15.47
C HIS A 72 -2.45 -3.59 -14.91
N ALA A 73 -2.59 -3.14 -13.66
CA ALA A 73 -3.90 -2.86 -13.05
C ALA A 73 -4.71 -1.80 -13.80
N ALA A 74 -4.04 -0.77 -14.34
CA ALA A 74 -4.70 0.27 -15.12
C ALA A 74 -5.25 -0.28 -16.45
N GLN A 75 -4.64 -1.31 -17.03
CA GLN A 75 -5.05 -1.93 -18.28
C GLN A 75 -6.09 -3.04 -18.09
N ALA A 76 -5.83 -3.96 -17.14
CA ALA A 76 -6.65 -5.15 -16.91
C ALA A 76 -7.73 -4.96 -15.84
N GLY A 77 -7.61 -3.92 -15.02
CA GLY A 77 -8.38 -3.75 -13.79
C GLY A 77 -7.68 -4.37 -12.57
N ILE A 78 -8.17 -4.03 -11.38
CA ILE A 78 -7.61 -4.53 -10.11
C ILE A 78 -8.14 -5.93 -9.76
N ALA A 79 -9.42 -6.22 -10.05
CA ALA A 79 -10.00 -7.51 -9.68
C ALA A 79 -9.23 -8.73 -10.22
N PRO A 80 -8.72 -8.74 -11.48
CA PRO A 80 -7.91 -9.85 -11.97
C PRO A 80 -6.59 -10.07 -11.23
N LEU A 81 -6.06 -9.08 -10.50
CA LEU A 81 -4.86 -9.24 -9.68
C LEU A 81 -5.11 -10.04 -8.39
N LEU A 82 -6.38 -10.29 -8.04
CA LEU A 82 -6.74 -11.10 -6.87
C LEU A 82 -6.85 -12.59 -7.20
N GLU A 83 -6.81 -12.94 -8.48
CA GLU A 83 -6.79 -14.31 -8.97
C GLU A 83 -5.34 -14.80 -9.15
N PRO A 84 -5.09 -16.11 -9.26
CA PRO A 84 -3.76 -16.62 -9.59
C PRO A 84 -3.21 -16.03 -10.89
N GLN A 85 -1.98 -15.52 -10.87
CA GLN A 85 -1.33 -14.93 -12.03
C GLN A 85 -0.55 -15.97 -12.83
N GLU A 86 -0.62 -15.89 -14.15
CA GLU A 86 0.22 -16.69 -15.06
C GLU A 86 1.70 -16.25 -15.03
N ASP A 87 1.93 -14.98 -14.71
CA ASP A 87 3.25 -14.37 -14.57
C ASP A 87 3.79 -14.64 -13.16
N ALA A 88 4.81 -15.49 -13.06
CA ALA A 88 5.37 -15.92 -11.79
C ALA A 88 5.98 -14.79 -10.96
N ASP A 89 6.59 -13.80 -11.60
CA ASP A 89 7.18 -12.65 -10.89
C ASP A 89 6.07 -11.78 -10.30
N ARG A 90 4.99 -11.60 -11.05
CA ARG A 90 3.81 -10.87 -10.57
C ARG A 90 3.11 -11.60 -9.44
N GLU A 91 2.93 -12.91 -9.58
CA GLU A 91 2.35 -13.76 -8.53
C GLU A 91 3.16 -13.62 -7.24
N ALA A 92 4.49 -13.77 -7.32
CA ALA A 92 5.38 -13.64 -6.17
C ALA A 92 5.30 -12.24 -5.54
N GLN A 93 5.26 -11.17 -6.34
CA GLN A 93 5.13 -9.81 -5.84
C GLN A 93 3.80 -9.57 -5.11
N LEU A 94 2.68 -10.10 -5.64
CA LEU A 94 1.36 -9.97 -4.99
C LEU A 94 1.26 -10.80 -3.71
N GLN A 95 1.85 -11.99 -3.70
CA GLN A 95 1.95 -12.82 -2.50
C GLN A 95 2.80 -12.11 -1.43
N TRP A 96 3.96 -11.57 -1.81
CA TRP A 96 4.83 -10.81 -0.92
C TRP A 96 4.11 -9.59 -0.33
N LEU A 97 3.39 -8.82 -1.15
CA LEU A 97 2.61 -7.67 -0.68
C LEU A 97 1.53 -8.09 0.31
N THR A 98 0.82 -9.18 0.01
CA THR A 98 -0.21 -9.74 0.88
C THR A 98 0.40 -10.16 2.22
N GLU A 99 1.50 -10.90 2.20
CA GLU A 99 2.14 -11.36 3.41
C GLU A 99 2.69 -10.21 4.26
N ALA A 100 3.30 -9.20 3.63
CA ALA A 100 3.77 -7.99 4.32
C ALA A 100 2.63 -7.22 4.99
N LEU A 101 1.47 -7.08 4.33
CA LEU A 101 0.29 -6.45 4.89
C LEU A 101 -0.26 -7.23 6.09
N PHE A 102 -0.31 -8.55 6.01
CA PHE A 102 -0.93 -9.40 7.03
C PHE A 102 -0.04 -9.67 8.24
N THR A 103 1.29 -9.73 8.06
CA THR A 103 2.25 -10.00 9.14
C THR A 103 2.82 -8.71 9.74
N GLY A 104 2.90 -7.63 8.96
CA GLY A 104 3.56 -6.39 9.37
C GLY A 104 5.09 -6.49 9.49
N THR A 105 5.68 -7.51 8.86
CA THR A 105 7.13 -7.73 8.80
C THR A 105 7.82 -6.76 7.83
N ALA A 106 9.14 -6.58 8.02
CA ALA A 106 10.00 -5.83 7.10
C ALA A 106 10.31 -6.62 5.82
N ASP A 107 10.39 -7.95 5.90
CA ASP A 107 10.50 -8.84 4.75
C ASP A 107 9.84 -10.20 5.08
N PRO A 108 8.74 -10.55 4.42
CA PRO A 108 8.06 -11.84 4.59
C PRO A 108 8.90 -13.08 4.33
N GLU A 109 9.90 -12.97 3.45
CA GLU A 109 10.73 -14.12 3.07
C GLU A 109 11.91 -14.34 4.04
N ASP A 110 12.12 -13.44 5.00
CA ASP A 110 13.17 -13.53 6.02
C ASP A 110 12.54 -13.83 7.38
N ASP A 111 12.71 -15.08 7.85
CA ASP A 111 12.25 -15.54 9.17
C ASP A 111 12.80 -14.70 10.35
N GLY A 112 13.92 -13.99 10.15
CA GLY A 112 14.53 -13.10 11.12
C GLY A 112 14.11 -11.63 11.00
N ALA A 113 13.22 -11.30 10.05
CA ALA A 113 12.84 -9.94 9.78
C ALA A 113 12.12 -9.29 10.96
N LYS A 114 12.39 -8.00 11.15
CA LYS A 114 11.76 -7.22 12.20
C LYS A 114 10.29 -6.97 11.87
N MET A 115 9.42 -7.12 12.86
CA MET A 115 8.00 -6.79 12.77
C MET A 115 7.78 -5.28 12.94
N ILE A 116 8.10 -4.49 11.92
CA ILE A 116 8.11 -3.02 12.00
C ILE A 116 6.71 -2.40 12.00
N ASN A 117 5.70 -3.11 11.48
CA ASN A 117 4.31 -2.69 11.45
C ASN A 117 3.40 -3.54 12.34
N TYR A 118 3.98 -4.23 13.33
CA TYR A 118 3.29 -5.21 14.17
C TYR A 118 1.90 -4.77 14.69
N PRO A 119 1.70 -3.56 15.26
CA PRO A 119 0.38 -3.15 15.75
C PRO A 119 -0.66 -2.94 14.65
N TYR A 120 -0.22 -2.72 13.41
CA TYR A 120 -1.07 -2.37 12.27
C TYR A 120 -1.34 -3.55 11.33
N ALA A 121 -0.60 -4.66 11.50
CA ALA A 121 -0.70 -5.85 10.67
C ALA A 121 -2.15 -6.34 10.55
N LEU A 122 -2.56 -6.67 9.33
CA LEU A 122 -3.95 -7.04 9.04
C LEU A 122 -4.35 -8.40 9.62
N GLY A 123 -3.38 -9.27 9.94
CA GLY A 123 -3.62 -10.52 10.65
C GLY A 123 -4.27 -10.33 12.02
N TRP A 124 -4.11 -9.16 12.65
CA TRP A 124 -4.83 -8.83 13.89
C TRP A 124 -6.25 -8.32 13.66
N LYS A 125 -6.63 -8.01 12.42
CA LYS A 125 -7.95 -7.48 12.05
C LYS A 125 -8.80 -8.50 11.30
N SER A 126 -8.22 -9.61 10.88
CA SER A 126 -8.93 -10.69 10.19
C SER A 126 -9.84 -11.51 11.11
N LEU A 127 -9.61 -11.47 12.43
CA LEU A 127 -10.40 -12.16 13.43
C LEU A 127 -11.01 -11.17 14.41
N SER A 128 -12.31 -11.32 14.72
CA SER A 128 -13.03 -10.42 15.65
C SER A 128 -12.44 -10.42 17.07
N PHE A 129 -11.79 -11.52 17.46
CA PHE A 129 -11.12 -11.71 18.74
C PHE A 129 -9.59 -11.58 18.66
N GLY A 130 -9.02 -11.43 17.47
CA GLY A 130 -7.59 -11.21 17.32
C GLY A 130 -7.26 -9.77 17.69
N LYS A 131 -6.31 -9.55 18.60
CA LYS A 131 -5.67 -8.24 18.80
C LYS A 131 -4.19 -8.48 19.00
N ALA A 132 -3.36 -7.54 18.54
CA ALA A 132 -1.92 -7.63 18.66
C ALA A 132 -1.50 -7.84 20.13
N PRO A 133 -0.89 -8.99 20.48
CA PRO A 133 -0.39 -9.24 21.83
C PRO A 133 0.55 -8.13 22.34
N GLY A 134 0.50 -7.86 23.64
CA GLY A 134 1.37 -6.86 24.28
C GLY A 134 0.86 -5.41 24.22
N LEU A 135 -0.26 -5.14 23.55
CA LEU A 135 -0.97 -3.86 23.64
C LEU A 135 -1.95 -3.89 24.82
N CYS A 136 -1.46 -3.55 26.01
CA CYS A 136 -2.26 -3.58 27.25
C CYS A 136 -3.11 -2.31 27.49
N ALA A 137 -3.41 -1.54 26.45
CA ALA A 137 -4.14 -0.27 26.55
C ALA A 137 -4.85 0.07 25.25
N GLY A 138 -5.88 0.93 25.34
CA GLY A 138 -6.68 1.39 24.20
C GLY A 138 -8.15 1.01 24.33
N PRO A 139 -9.03 1.59 23.49
CA PRO A 139 -10.47 1.35 23.56
C PRO A 139 -10.86 -0.12 23.28
N ASP A 140 -10.02 -0.87 22.57
CA ASP A 140 -10.23 -2.28 22.24
C ASP A 140 -9.64 -3.26 23.28
N PHE A 141 -8.96 -2.76 24.32
CA PHE A 141 -8.44 -3.61 25.39
C PHE A 141 -9.59 -4.12 26.27
N GLY A 142 -9.60 -5.42 26.57
CA GLY A 142 -10.71 -6.06 27.28
C GLY A 142 -11.75 -6.70 26.35
N TYR A 143 -11.53 -6.74 25.04
CA TYR A 143 -12.45 -7.35 24.05
C TYR A 143 -12.95 -8.76 24.41
N TRP A 144 -12.19 -9.52 25.22
CA TRP A 144 -12.55 -10.87 25.67
C TRP A 144 -13.67 -10.89 26.72
N SER A 145 -14.05 -9.74 27.30
CA SER A 145 -15.17 -9.65 28.24
C SER A 145 -16.53 -9.64 27.54
N ASP A 146 -16.56 -9.30 26.26
CA ASP A 146 -17.80 -9.23 25.49
C ASP A 146 -18.17 -10.62 24.95
N ALA A 147 -19.47 -10.89 24.87
CA ALA A 147 -19.94 -12.12 24.26
C ALA A 147 -19.55 -12.15 22.77
N TRP A 148 -18.84 -13.19 22.34
CA TRP A 148 -18.46 -13.33 20.95
C TRP A 148 -19.69 -13.45 20.05
N SER A 149 -19.71 -12.69 18.95
CA SER A 149 -20.72 -12.77 17.90
C SER A 149 -20.04 -12.84 16.53
N PRO A 150 -20.53 -13.68 15.60
CA PRO A 150 -20.16 -13.62 14.20
C PRO A 150 -20.92 -12.47 13.56
N ALA A 151 -20.32 -11.28 13.51
CA ALA A 151 -20.82 -10.18 12.68
C ALA A 151 -20.51 -10.44 11.21
#